data_AF-A0A081N4R1-F1
#
_entry.id   AF-A0A081N4R1-F1
#
_cell.length_a   1.000
_cell.length_b   1.000
_cell.length_c   1.000
_cell.angle_alpha   90.00
_cell.angle_beta   90.00
_cell.angle_gamma   90.00
#
_symmetry.space_group_name_H-M   'P 1'
#
loop_
_entity.id
_entity.type
_entity.pdbx_description
1 polymer ?
#
loop_
_entity_poly.entity_id
_entity_poly.type
_entity_poly.pdbx_seq_one_letter_code
_entity_poly.pdbx_strand_id
1 'polypeptide(L)'
;MASCIPIVDRFETLSDSRSALHITYSLPKVLLIVYASILSGYNEWKSMANFASYNLSWFRQFFPYLWGMPSLHTIEKVCMMIDPAAFMKLFIDWMSDVVKKINGQSDDAKGNEKNKY
;
A
#
# COMPACT_ATOMS: atom_id res chain seq x y z
N MET A 1 -10.80 -9.01 17.22
CA MET A 1 -11.37 -8.98 15.86
C MET A 1 -10.28 -8.51 14.91
N ALA A 2 -9.88 -9.32 13.92
CA ALA A 2 -8.88 -8.89 12.95
C ALA A 2 -9.52 -7.85 12.03
N SER A 3 -9.34 -6.56 12.35
CA SER A 3 -9.70 -5.49 11.44
C SER A 3 -8.79 -5.63 10.22
N CYS A 4 -9.36 -5.79 9.03
CA CYS A 4 -8.61 -5.77 7.79
C CYS A 4 -8.10 -4.33 7.55
N ILE A 5 -6.90 -4.05 8.03
CA ILE A 5 -6.20 -2.79 7.85
C ILE A 5 -5.84 -2.60 6.35
N PRO A 6 -6.05 -1.42 5.76
CA PRO A 6 -5.61 -1.09 4.39
C PRO A 6 -4.12 -1.37 4.15
N ILE A 7 -3.75 -1.73 2.91
CA ILE A 7 -2.35 -1.99 2.54
C ILE A 7 -1.42 -0.80 2.85
N VAL A 8 -1.93 0.42 2.71
CA VAL A 8 -1.18 1.67 2.90
C VAL A 8 -0.65 1.79 4.34
N ASP A 9 -1.49 1.45 5.32
CA ASP A 9 -1.12 1.52 6.74
C ASP A 9 -0.15 0.39 7.10
N ARG A 10 -0.17 -0.74 6.37
CA ARG A 10 0.79 -1.82 6.58
C ARG A 10 2.19 -1.46 6.13
N PHE A 11 2.37 -0.50 5.22
CA PHE A 11 3.70 -0.07 4.80
C PHE A 11 4.55 0.48 5.94
N GLU A 12 3.95 0.92 7.05
CA GLU A 12 4.68 1.36 8.25
C GLU A 12 5.42 0.21 8.95
N THR A 13 5.04 -1.05 8.71
CA THR A 13 5.73 -2.21 9.30
C THR A 13 7.03 -2.57 8.60
N LEU A 14 7.31 -1.94 7.44
CA LEU A 14 8.56 -2.14 6.72
C LEU A 14 9.67 -1.29 7.36
N SER A 15 10.86 -1.88 7.46
CA SER A 15 12.04 -1.14 7.92
C SER A 15 12.46 -0.11 6.88
N ASP A 16 12.66 1.13 7.32
CA ASP A 16 13.19 2.21 6.50
C ASP A 16 14.66 2.45 6.88
N SER A 17 15.59 1.95 6.06
CA SER A 17 17.02 2.08 6.28
C SER A 17 17.59 3.43 5.85
N ARG A 18 16.75 4.35 5.35
CA ARG A 18 17.18 5.70 4.96
C ARG A 18 17.59 6.52 6.18
N SER A 19 18.64 7.32 6.04
CA SER A 19 19.04 8.28 7.07
C SER A 19 17.92 9.28 7.33
N ALA A 20 17.51 9.41 8.60
CA ALA A 20 16.45 10.32 9.05
C ALA A 20 16.67 11.79 8.63
N LEU A 21 17.93 12.20 8.45
CA LEU A 21 18.30 13.56 8.01
C LEU A 21 17.96 13.84 6.53
N HIS A 22 17.65 12.81 5.74
CA HIS A 22 17.40 12.90 4.31
C HIS A 22 16.02 12.34 3.89
N ILE A 23 15.04 12.36 4.80
CA ILE A 23 13.68 11.87 4.53
C ILE A 23 12.73 13.05 4.31
N THR A 24 12.42 13.35 3.04
CA THR A 24 11.33 14.27 2.67
C THR A 24 9.98 13.56 2.60
N TYR A 25 9.99 12.29 2.18
CA TYR A 25 8.81 11.46 1.98
C TYR A 25 8.93 10.19 2.82
N SER A 26 7.98 9.97 3.73
CA SER A 26 7.88 8.73 4.50
C SER A 26 7.72 7.52 3.57
N LEU A 27 8.14 6.35 4.05
CA LEU A 27 8.09 5.12 3.27
C LEU A 27 6.69 4.81 2.71
N PRO A 28 5.59 4.94 3.49
CA PRO A 28 4.23 4.71 2.97
C PRO A 28 3.84 5.66 1.82
N LYS A 29 4.29 6.92 1.85
CA LYS A 29 3.98 7.91 0.81
C LYS A 29 4.56 7.52 -0.54
N VAL A 30 5.78 6.99 -0.55
CA VAL A 30 6.46 6.57 -1.77
C VAL A 30 5.91 5.23 -2.24
N LEU A 31 5.67 4.29 -1.33
CA LEU A 31 5.11 2.99 -1.66
C LEU A 31 3.68 3.05 -2.21
N LEU A 32 2.85 3.98 -1.71
CA LEU A 32 1.53 4.23 -2.29
C LEU A 32 1.62 4.62 -3.77
N ILE A 33 2.60 5.47 -4.14
CA ILE A 33 2.82 5.89 -5.54
C ILE A 33 3.21 4.69 -6.40
N VAL A 34 4.17 3.89 -5.92
CA VAL A 34 4.64 2.69 -6.64
C VAL A 34 3.48 1.71 -6.83
N TYR A 35 2.73 1.43 -5.78
CA TYR A 35 1.60 0.52 -5.81
C TYR A 35 0.50 0.98 -6.78
N ALA A 36 0.04 2.23 -6.66
CA ALA A 36 -0.98 2.78 -7.54
C ALA A 36 -0.51 2.85 -9.00
N SER A 37 0.78 3.13 -9.23
CA SER A 37 1.36 3.15 -10.57
C SER A 37 1.37 1.78 -11.22
N ILE A 38 1.81 0.74 -10.49
CA ILE A 38 1.83 -0.65 -10.98
C ILE A 38 0.42 -1.13 -11.31
N LEU A 39 -0.56 -0.86 -10.44
CA LEU A 39 -1.97 -1.20 -10.70
C LEU A 39 -2.54 -0.46 -11.92
N SER A 40 -2.02 0.74 -12.22
CA SER A 40 -2.42 1.53 -13.38
C SER A 40 -1.61 1.17 -14.65
N GLY A 41 -0.74 0.17 -14.59
CA GLY A 41 0.04 -0.32 -15.73
C GLY A 41 1.37 0.41 -15.97
N TYR A 42 1.82 1.26 -15.06
CA TYR A 42 3.12 1.94 -15.16
C TYR A 42 4.20 1.15 -14.41
N ASN A 43 5.22 0.71 -15.14
CA ASN A 43 6.31 -0.15 -14.62
C ASN A 43 7.71 0.50 -14.63
N GLU A 44 7.84 1.73 -15.15
CA GLU A 44 9.11 2.47 -15.20
C GLU A 44 9.13 3.62 -14.18
N TRP A 45 10.27 3.88 -13.52
CA TRP A 45 10.40 4.93 -12.51
C TRP A 45 9.99 6.32 -13.00
N LYS A 46 10.38 6.68 -14.22
CA LYS A 46 10.00 7.94 -14.85
C LYS A 46 8.49 8.03 -15.04
N SER A 47 7.87 6.94 -15.51
CA SER A 47 6.44 6.84 -15.73
C SER A 47 5.65 6.89 -14.41
N MET A 48 6.15 6.27 -13.34
CA MET A 48 5.57 6.38 -11.99
C MET A 48 5.60 7.81 -11.45
N ALA A 49 6.74 8.51 -11.60
CA ALA A 49 6.87 9.91 -11.16
C ALA A 49 5.92 10.84 -11.94
N ASN A 50 5.77 10.61 -13.25
CA ASN A 50 4.82 11.34 -14.08
C ASN A 50 3.38 11.05 -13.66
N PHE A 51 3.02 9.78 -13.46
CA PHE A 51 1.70 9.37 -12.97
C PHE A 51 1.35 10.04 -11.63
N ALA A 52 2.29 10.06 -10.69
CA ALA A 52 2.14 10.72 -9.40
C ALA A 52 1.87 12.22 -9.54
N SER A 53 2.60 12.86 -10.45
CA SER A 53 2.47 14.29 -10.73
C SER A 53 1.12 14.63 -11.37
N TYR A 54 0.66 13.84 -12.34
CA TYR A 54 -0.64 14.03 -12.99
C TYR A 54 -1.82 13.77 -12.04
N ASN A 55 -1.66 12.89 -11.06
CA ASN A 55 -2.72 12.50 -10.13
C ASN A 55 -2.52 13.07 -8.71
N LEU A 56 -1.79 14.19 -8.57
CA LEU A 56 -1.46 14.79 -7.26
C LEU A 56 -2.71 15.03 -6.39
N SER A 57 -3.81 15.50 -6.99
CA SER A 57 -5.07 15.73 -6.27
C SER A 57 -5.65 14.45 -5.66
N TRP A 58 -5.51 13.30 -6.33
CA TRP A 58 -5.95 12.00 -5.84
C TRP A 58 -5.05 11.51 -4.70
N PHE A 59 -3.73 11.58 -4.87
CA PHE A 59 -2.76 11.20 -3.83
C PHE A 59 -2.92 12.03 -2.55
N ARG A 60 -3.34 13.30 -2.67
CA ARG A 60 -3.61 14.19 -1.53
C ARG A 60 -4.73 13.72 -0.59
N GLN A 61 -5.57 12.79 -1.03
CA GLN A 61 -6.60 12.18 -0.19
C GLN A 61 -6.02 11.19 0.83
N PHE A 62 -4.82 10.66 0.58
CA PHE A 62 -4.13 9.71 1.46
C PHE A 62 -3.04 10.39 2.30
N PHE A 63 -2.26 11.28 1.69
CA PHE A 63 -1.19 12.01 2.39
C PHE A 63 -1.08 13.44 1.86
N PRO A 64 -0.62 14.43 2.66
CA PRO A 64 -0.68 15.84 2.25
C PRO A 64 0.28 16.25 1.12
N TYR A 65 1.40 15.52 0.90
CA TYR A 65 2.43 15.84 -0.10
C TYR A 65 2.82 17.35 -0.14
N LEU A 66 3.15 17.91 1.02
CA LEU A 66 3.42 19.36 1.20
C LEU A 66 4.58 19.87 0.33
N TRP A 67 5.56 19.01 0.04
CA TRP A 67 6.75 19.34 -0.75
C TRP A 67 6.62 18.95 -2.23
N GLY A 68 5.41 18.66 -2.70
CA GLY A 68 5.16 18.15 -4.05
C GLY A 68 5.30 16.63 -4.14
N MET A 69 5.61 16.13 -5.33
CA MET A 69 5.75 14.70 -5.62
C MET A 69 7.22 14.24 -5.54
N PRO A 70 7.48 13.01 -5.07
CA PRO A 70 8.82 12.45 -5.09
C PRO A 70 9.33 12.34 -6.53
N SER A 71 10.61 12.63 -6.72
CA SER A 71 11.28 12.48 -8.01
C SER A 71 11.47 11.00 -8.36
N LEU A 72 11.77 10.70 -9.64
CA LEU A 72 12.09 9.33 -10.06
C LEU A 72 13.24 8.73 -9.24
N HIS A 73 14.28 9.51 -8.94
CA HIS A 73 15.42 9.07 -8.12
C HIS A 73 15.01 8.77 -6.68
N THR A 74 14.05 9.53 -6.14
CA THR A 74 13.50 9.29 -4.81
C THR A 74 12.74 7.97 -4.79
N ILE A 75 11.91 7.71 -5.80
CA ILE A 75 11.15 6.46 -5.95
C ILE A 75 12.11 5.28 -6.08
N GLU A 76 13.05 5.36 -7.02
CA GLU A 76 14.06 4.33 -7.28
C GLU A 76 14.85 3.99 -6.01
N LYS A 77 15.42 5.01 -5.35
CA LYS A 77 16.23 4.82 -4.15
C LYS A 77 15.44 4.14 -3.02
N VAL A 78 14.17 4.51 -2.84
CA VAL A 78 13.30 3.88 -1.84
C VAL A 78 13.05 2.43 -2.20
N CYS A 79 12.66 2.14 -3.44
CA CYS A 79 12.41 0.77 -3.90
C CYS A 79 13.66 -0.12 -3.76
N MET A 80 14.85 0.40 -4.08
CA MET A 80 16.12 -0.34 -3.96
C MET A 80 16.52 -0.65 -2.52
N MET A 81 16.01 0.10 -1.54
CA MET A 81 16.35 -0.07 -0.12
C MET A 81 15.41 -1.02 0.62
N ILE A 82 14.24 -1.31 0.04
CA ILE A 82 13.26 -2.21 0.64
C ILE A 82 13.75 -3.66 0.46
N ASP A 83 13.72 -4.42 1.54
CA ASP A 83 13.92 -5.87 1.46
C ASP A 83 12.77 -6.52 0.67
N PRO A 84 13.04 -7.13 -0.50
CA PRO A 84 12.02 -7.76 -1.31
C PRO A 84 11.27 -8.88 -0.57
N ALA A 85 11.96 -9.63 0.30
CA ALA A 85 11.34 -10.71 1.05
C ALA A 85 10.35 -10.19 2.10
N ALA A 86 10.73 -9.14 2.84
CA ALA A 86 9.85 -8.47 3.78
C ALA A 86 8.61 -7.87 3.09
N PHE A 87 8.79 -7.21 1.93
CA PHE A 87 7.69 -6.66 1.16
C PHE A 87 6.72 -7.75 0.65
N MET A 88 7.26 -8.85 0.11
CA MET A 88 6.45 -9.98 -0.36
C MET A 88 5.65 -10.60 0.79
N LYS A 89 6.28 -10.82 1.95
CA LYS A 89 5.60 -11.34 3.14
C LYS A 89 4.45 -10.43 3.58
N LEU A 90 4.70 -9.12 3.69
CA LEU A 90 3.69 -8.13 4.03
C LEU A 90 2.49 -8.20 3.08
N PHE A 91 2.75 -8.29 1.78
CA PHE A 91 1.70 -8.35 0.77
C PHE A 91 0.86 -9.64 0.87
N ILE A 92 1.50 -10.79 1.07
CA ILE A 92 0.82 -12.08 1.27
C ILE A 92 -0.05 -12.05 2.53
N ASP A 93 0.49 -11.52 3.63
CA ASP A 93 -0.22 -11.41 4.91
C ASP A 93 -1.47 -10.51 4.74
N TRP A 94 -1.32 -9.38 4.06
CA TRP A 94 -2.43 -8.47 3.75
C TRP A 94 -3.50 -9.16 2.88
N MET A 95 -3.11 -9.80 1.77
CA MET A 95 -4.05 -10.49 0.89
C MET A 95 -4.78 -11.62 1.61
N SER A 96 -4.10 -12.34 2.49
CA SER A 96 -4.71 -13.39 3.31
C SER A 96 -5.80 -12.83 4.22
N ASP A 97 -5.57 -11.67 4.82
CA ASP A 97 -6.58 -10.99 5.65
C ASP A 97 -7.76 -10.47 4.81
N VAL A 98 -7.50 -9.95 3.61
CA VAL A 98 -8.55 -9.54 2.67
C VAL A 98 -9.43 -10.73 2.27
N VAL A 99 -8.82 -11.86 1.89
CA VAL A 99 -9.56 -13.08 1.49
C VAL A 99 -10.37 -13.63 2.65
N LYS A 100 -9.81 -13.68 3.87
CA LYS A 100 -10.56 -14.09 5.07
C LYS A 100 -11.76 -13.18 5.33
N LYS A 101 -11.62 -11.87 5.14
CA LYS A 101 -12.72 -10.93 5.30
C LYS A 101 -13.82 -11.15 4.26
N ILE A 102 -13.45 -11.38 2.99
CA ILE A 102 -14.40 -11.67 1.91
C ILE A 102 -15.14 -12.98 2.20
N ASN A 103 -14.41 -14.04 2.59
CA ASN A 103 -15.01 -15.35 2.83
C ASN A 103 -15.81 -15.39 4.15
N GLY A 104 -15.35 -14.71 5.20
CA GLY A 104 -16.04 -14.61 6.49
C GLY A 104 -17.34 -13.80 6.43
N GLN A 105 -17.54 -12.97 5.40
CA GLN A 105 -18.85 -12.36 5.11
C GLN A 105 -19.89 -13.38 4.60
N SER A 106 -19.46 -14.58 4.19
CA SER A 106 -20.35 -15.67 3.71
C SER A 106 -20.91 -16.54 4.84
N ASP A 107 -20.24 -16.58 6.00
CA ASP A 107 -20.57 -17.51 7.08
C ASP A 107 -21.60 -16.93 8.07
N ASP A 108 -21.82 -15.60 8.07
CA ASP A 108 -22.84 -14.94 8.91
C ASP A 108 -24.27 -15.04 8.33
N ALA A 109 -24.46 -15.64 7.14
CA ALA A 109 -25.77 -15.76 6.47
C ALA A 109 -26.38 -17.18 6.49
N LYS A 110 -25.71 -18.18 7.08
CA LYS A 110 -26.25 -19.56 7.17
C LYS A 110 -26.31 -20.05 8.63
N GLY A 111 -27.17 -19.41 9.40
CA GLY A 111 -27.32 -19.76 10.82
C GLY A 111 -28.71 -19.49 11.39
N ASN A 112 -29.80 -19.70 10.65
CA ASN A 112 -31.12 -19.85 11.30
C ASN A 112 -32.23 -20.47 10.43
N GLU A 113 -32.07 -21.71 9.96
CA GLU A 113 -33.23 -22.55 9.59
C GLU A 113 -32.99 -24.01 9.97
N LYS A 114 -32.84 -24.27 11.28
CA LYS A 114 -33.13 -25.59 11.86
C LYS A 114 -33.81 -25.40 13.20
N ASN A 115 -35.11 -25.11 13.14
CA ASN A 115 -36.12 -25.60 14.09
C ASN A 115 -37.49 -25.03 13.73
N LYS A 116 -38.28 -25.79 12.96
CA LYS A 116 -39.74 -25.72 13.08
C LYS A 116 -40.37 -27.02 12.56
N TYR A 117 -40.75 -27.85 13.53
CA TYR A 117 -41.67 -29.00 13.54
C TYR A 117 -41.46 -30.14 12.53
#